data_AF-A0A534LFS1-F1
#
_entry.id   AF-A0A534LFS1-F1
#
_cell.length_a   1.000
_cell.length_b   1.000
_cell.length_c   1.000
_cell.angle_alpha   90.00
_cell.angle_beta   90.00
_cell.angle_gamma   90.00
#
_symmetry.space_group_name_H-M   'P 1'
#
loop_
_entity.id
_entity.type
_entity.pdbx_description
1 polymer ?
#
loop_
_entity_poly.entity_id
_entity_poly.type
_entity_poly.pdbx_seq_one_letter_code
_entity_poly.pdbx_strand_id
1 'polypeptide(L)'
;KLLEYNVRFADPESMNVLPILETDFLDICARLTAGNLPTSVTFARKATVCKYVVPMGYGSHPKPGEQLKVDEESVRRTGAKLYYASVDEKGGHLYTTTSRSLAIVGIAADLMDAESASEEALAFVSGSFYARRDIGKPEVIQRKVDRMQTIRESR
;
A
#
# COMPACT_ATOMS: atom_id res chain seq x y z
N LYS A 1 -24.52 1.80 -0.03
CA LYS A 1 -24.64 3.20 0.44
C LYS A 1 -23.30 3.86 0.17
N LEU A 2 -23.31 5.04 -0.44
CA LEU A 2 -22.14 5.89 -0.58
C LEU A 2 -21.73 6.40 0.81
N LEU A 3 -20.44 6.40 1.12
CA LEU A 3 -19.92 6.96 2.37
C LEU A 3 -19.38 8.38 2.13
N GLU A 4 -18.48 8.53 1.16
CA GLU A 4 -17.82 9.80 0.84
C GLU A 4 -17.36 9.83 -0.63
N TYR A 5 -17.03 11.03 -1.12
CA TYR A 5 -16.32 11.24 -2.39
C TYR A 5 -14.94 11.82 -2.11
N ASN A 6 -13.93 11.28 -2.81
CA ASN A 6 -12.61 11.88 -2.90
C ASN A 6 -12.33 12.20 -4.37
N VAL A 7 -11.76 13.38 -4.64
CA VAL A 7 -11.49 13.89 -6.01
C VAL A 7 -10.01 13.74 -6.39
N ARG A 8 -9.31 12.77 -5.79
CA ARG A 8 -7.90 12.46 -6.04
C ARG A 8 -7.64 10.98 -5.84
N PHE A 9 -6.50 10.54 -6.36
CA PHE A 9 -5.94 9.23 -6.01
C PHE A 9 -5.77 9.12 -4.48
N ALA A 10 -6.30 8.03 -3.95
CA ALA A 10 -6.30 7.77 -2.51
C ALA A 10 -5.02 7.04 -2.10
N ASP A 11 -4.61 7.28 -0.86
CA ASP A 11 -3.41 6.70 -0.26
C ASP A 11 -3.85 5.96 1.00
N PRO A 12 -3.74 4.61 1.07
CA PRO A 12 -2.89 3.74 0.23
C PRO A 12 -3.50 3.12 -1.03
N GLU A 13 -4.78 3.32 -1.33
CA GLU A 13 -5.51 2.51 -2.32
C GLU A 13 -4.87 2.51 -3.71
N SER A 14 -4.32 3.64 -4.14
CA SER A 14 -3.67 3.76 -5.45
C SER A 14 -2.44 2.88 -5.58
N MET A 15 -1.71 2.65 -4.48
CA MET A 15 -0.56 1.74 -4.47
C MET A 15 -0.96 0.26 -4.53
N ASN A 16 -2.23 -0.09 -4.31
CA ASN A 16 -2.70 -1.46 -4.59
C ASN A 16 -3.13 -1.61 -6.05
N VAL A 17 -3.67 -0.56 -6.66
CA VAL A 17 -4.29 -0.61 -7.99
C VAL A 17 -3.28 -0.36 -9.12
N LEU A 18 -2.51 0.71 -9.02
CA LEU A 18 -1.61 1.15 -10.11
C LEU A 18 -0.47 0.16 -10.41
N PRO A 19 0.11 -0.59 -9.45
CA PRO A 19 1.20 -1.51 -9.78
C PRO A 19 0.83 -2.68 -10.67
N ILE A 20 -0.46 -3.00 -10.77
CA ILE A 20 -1.00 -4.07 -11.62
C ILE A 20 -1.79 -3.52 -12.82
N LEU A 21 -1.73 -2.20 -13.06
CA LEU A 21 -2.28 -1.57 -14.25
C LEU A 21 -1.40 -1.93 -15.46
N GLU A 22 -2.01 -2.48 -16.51
CA GLU A 22 -1.31 -2.84 -17.76
C GLU A 22 -1.48 -1.77 -18.83
N THR A 23 -2.62 -1.08 -18.85
CA THR A 23 -2.84 0.06 -19.75
C THR A 23 -1.92 1.22 -19.38
N ASP A 24 -1.39 1.92 -20.37
CA ASP A 24 -0.52 3.09 -20.13
C ASP A 24 -1.26 4.18 -19.34
N PHE A 25 -0.80 4.42 -18.12
CA PHE A 25 -1.37 5.42 -17.24
C PHE A 25 -1.29 6.84 -17.82
N LEU A 26 -0.22 7.17 -18.54
CA LEU A 26 -0.05 8.49 -19.14
C LEU A 26 -1.04 8.71 -20.27
N ASP A 27 -1.29 7.70 -21.12
CA ASP A 27 -2.31 7.75 -22.16
C ASP A 27 -3.71 7.94 -21.56
N ILE A 28 -4.03 7.22 -20.47
CA ILE A 28 -5.30 7.41 -19.74
C ILE A 28 -5.44 8.87 -19.27
N CYS A 29 -4.40 9.43 -18.64
CA CYS A 29 -4.42 10.81 -18.15
C CYS A 29 -4.56 11.82 -19.30
N ALA A 30 -3.79 11.67 -20.39
CA ALA A 30 -3.85 12.57 -21.53
C ALA A 30 -5.25 12.58 -22.17
N ARG A 31 -5.81 11.39 -22.40
CA ARG A 31 -7.17 11.21 -22.92
C ARG A 31 -8.25 11.78 -22.01
N LEU A 32 -8.12 11.61 -20.70
CA LEU A 32 -9.04 12.19 -19.72
C LEU A 32 -9.06 13.72 -19.85
N THR A 33 -7.89 14.37 -19.95
CA THR A 33 -7.82 15.84 -20.10
C THR A 33 -8.37 16.34 -21.44
N ALA A 34 -8.33 15.50 -22.48
CA ALA A 34 -8.90 15.77 -23.79
C ALA A 34 -10.40 15.45 -23.90
N GLY A 35 -11.06 14.98 -22.83
CA GLY A 35 -12.46 14.57 -22.87
C GLY A 35 -12.72 13.28 -23.66
N ASN A 36 -11.68 12.47 -23.90
CA ASN A 36 -11.72 11.27 -24.73
C ASN A 36 -11.27 10.02 -23.95
N LEU A 37 -11.85 9.79 -22.78
CA LEU A 37 -11.49 8.69 -21.89
C LEU A 37 -11.58 7.32 -22.64
N PRO A 38 -10.59 6.42 -22.49
CA PRO A 38 -10.67 5.09 -23.10
C PRO A 38 -11.89 4.33 -22.58
N THR A 39 -12.46 3.48 -23.44
CA THR A 39 -13.66 2.67 -23.13
C THR A 39 -13.35 1.52 -22.17
N SER A 40 -12.09 1.12 -22.05
CA SER A 40 -11.64 0.08 -21.13
C SER A 40 -10.22 0.34 -20.64
N VAL A 41 -9.91 -0.23 -19.47
CA VAL A 41 -8.60 -0.24 -18.84
C VAL A 41 -8.32 -1.66 -18.38
N THR A 42 -7.13 -2.17 -18.68
CA THR A 42 -6.70 -3.53 -18.35
C THR A 42 -5.77 -3.56 -17.14
N PHE A 43 -5.97 -4.59 -16.32
CA PHE A 43 -5.16 -4.87 -15.15
C PHE A 43 -4.72 -6.32 -15.18
N ALA A 44 -3.50 -6.56 -14.74
CA ALA A 44 -2.97 -7.90 -14.56
C ALA A 44 -3.85 -8.66 -13.57
N ARG A 45 -4.04 -9.96 -13.83
CA ARG A 45 -4.73 -10.91 -12.94
C ARG A 45 -3.84 -11.27 -11.76
N LYS A 46 -3.59 -10.29 -10.89
CA LYS A 46 -2.73 -10.37 -9.70
C LYS A 46 -3.42 -9.75 -8.50
N ALA A 47 -3.05 -10.19 -7.32
CA ALA A 47 -3.42 -9.55 -6.06
C ALA A 47 -2.29 -8.65 -5.57
N THR A 48 -2.66 -7.65 -4.76
CA THR A 48 -1.71 -6.74 -4.10
C THR A 48 -2.04 -6.59 -2.63
N VAL A 49 -1.01 -6.43 -1.80
CA VAL A 49 -1.11 -6.11 -0.37
C VAL A 49 -0.13 -5.00 -0.02
N CYS A 50 -0.67 -3.83 0.34
CA CYS A 50 0.11 -2.68 0.79
C CYS A 50 0.20 -2.61 2.32
N LYS A 51 1.41 -2.66 2.86
CA LYS A 51 1.73 -2.44 4.28
C LYS A 51 2.55 -1.16 4.44
N TYR A 52 2.11 -0.30 5.33
CA TYR A 52 2.83 0.93 5.67
C TYR A 52 3.76 0.71 6.86
N VAL A 53 5.00 1.16 6.69
CA VAL A 53 5.96 1.49 7.75
C VAL A 53 5.64 2.91 8.21
N VAL A 54 5.37 3.07 9.50
CA VAL A 54 5.02 4.36 10.11
C VAL A 54 5.87 4.60 11.35
N PRO A 55 6.09 5.87 11.76
CA PRO A 55 6.77 6.16 13.02
C PRO A 55 6.00 5.57 14.21
N MET A 56 6.73 5.27 15.28
CA MET A 56 6.11 4.87 16.54
C MET A 56 5.11 5.95 17.01
N GLY A 57 3.92 5.52 17.45
CA GLY A 57 2.87 6.43 17.91
C GLY A 57 2.08 7.12 16.78
N TYR A 58 2.25 6.73 15.52
CA TYR A 58 1.45 7.23 14.40
C TYR A 58 -0.07 7.15 14.66
N GLY A 59 -0.79 8.21 14.31
CA GLY A 59 -2.23 8.37 14.57
C GLY A 59 -2.56 8.95 15.95
N SER A 60 -1.59 9.07 16.85
CA SER A 60 -1.72 9.75 18.15
C SER A 60 -0.55 10.71 18.39
N HIS A 61 0.58 10.20 18.89
CA HIS A 61 1.80 10.96 19.18
C HIS A 61 2.98 10.40 18.38
N PRO A 62 3.06 10.69 17.06
CA PRO A 62 4.11 10.15 16.21
C PRO A 62 5.49 10.67 16.61
N LYS A 63 6.48 9.79 16.63
CA LYS A 63 7.89 10.10 16.92
C LYS A 63 8.71 10.27 15.62
N PRO A 64 9.03 11.51 15.20
CA PRO A 64 9.89 11.76 14.05
C PRO A 64 11.38 11.62 14.42
N GLY A 65 12.24 11.62 13.41
CA GLY A 65 13.69 11.65 13.56
C GLY A 65 14.34 10.29 13.88
N GLU A 66 13.56 9.21 13.85
CA GLU A 66 14.09 7.85 14.03
C GLU A 66 14.71 7.38 12.72
N GLN A 67 15.91 6.82 12.78
CA GLN A 67 16.60 6.34 11.59
C GLN A 67 15.94 5.05 11.07
N LEU A 68 15.67 5.00 9.77
CA LEU A 68 15.29 3.80 9.05
C LEU A 68 16.45 3.32 8.17
N LYS A 69 16.60 2.01 8.03
CA LYS A 69 17.48 1.37 7.06
C LYS A 69 16.65 0.40 6.23
N VAL A 70 16.83 0.46 4.92
CA VAL A 70 16.10 -0.38 3.97
C VAL A 70 17.11 -1.06 3.06
N ASP A 71 17.05 -2.38 2.96
CA ASP A 71 17.75 -3.13 1.92
C ASP A 71 16.83 -3.24 0.71
N GLU A 72 16.92 -2.25 -0.19
CA GLU A 72 16.06 -2.16 -1.38
C GLU A 72 16.24 -3.35 -2.33
N GLU A 73 17.44 -3.92 -2.41
CA GLU A 73 17.71 -5.06 -3.28
C GLU A 73 16.98 -6.30 -2.77
N SER A 74 17.09 -6.58 -1.47
CA SER A 74 16.39 -7.70 -0.85
C SER A 74 14.86 -7.52 -0.90
N VAL A 75 14.34 -6.31 -0.71
CA VAL A 75 12.90 -6.03 -0.93
C VAL A 75 12.47 -6.36 -2.36
N ARG A 76 13.26 -5.93 -3.35
CA ARG A 76 12.96 -6.19 -4.77
C ARG A 76 12.96 -7.69 -5.09
N ARG A 77 13.85 -8.46 -4.44
CA ARG A 77 13.97 -9.92 -4.63
C ARG A 77 12.76 -10.70 -4.13
N THR A 78 11.95 -10.17 -3.20
CA THR A 78 10.68 -10.80 -2.81
C THR A 78 9.56 -10.58 -3.83
N GLY A 79 9.80 -9.76 -4.87
CA GLY A 79 8.78 -9.35 -5.83
C GLY A 79 7.88 -8.22 -5.33
N ALA A 80 8.12 -7.69 -4.13
CA ALA A 80 7.43 -6.52 -3.61
C ALA A 80 7.96 -5.22 -4.23
N LYS A 81 7.13 -4.18 -4.21
CA LYS A 81 7.53 -2.80 -4.50
C LYS A 81 7.69 -2.01 -3.21
N LEU A 82 8.71 -1.16 -3.17
CA LEU A 82 8.95 -0.18 -2.11
C LEU A 82 8.62 1.21 -2.64
N TYR A 83 7.86 1.97 -1.87
CA TYR A 83 7.59 3.38 -2.12
C TYR A 83 7.97 4.21 -0.89
N TYR A 84 8.80 5.22 -1.09
CA TYR A 84 9.07 6.25 -0.09
C TYR A 84 7.93 7.26 -0.09
N ALA A 85 7.36 7.53 1.08
CA ALA A 85 6.29 8.51 1.28
C ALA A 85 6.84 9.71 2.06
N SER A 86 6.74 9.73 3.39
CA SER A 86 7.22 10.83 4.22
C SER A 86 8.47 10.44 5.00
N VAL A 87 9.63 10.69 4.41
CA VAL A 87 10.95 10.49 5.02
C VAL A 87 11.86 11.69 4.73
N ASP A 88 12.78 11.97 5.65
CA ASP A 88 13.89 12.89 5.43
C ASP A 88 15.14 12.10 5.07
N GLU A 89 15.90 12.54 4.08
CA GLU A 89 17.25 12.03 3.81
C GLU A 89 18.30 13.03 4.29
N LYS A 90 19.20 12.60 5.17
CA LYS A 90 20.31 13.42 5.70
C LYS A 90 21.58 12.57 5.72
N GLY A 91 22.58 12.98 4.94
CA GLY A 91 23.87 12.28 4.87
C GLY A 91 23.77 10.82 4.41
N GLY A 92 22.86 10.49 3.49
CA GLY A 92 22.63 9.12 3.02
C GLY A 92 21.88 8.23 4.02
N HIS A 93 21.26 8.81 5.04
CA HIS A 93 20.44 8.10 6.01
C HIS A 93 19.00 8.61 5.96
N LEU A 94 18.06 7.68 6.10
CA LEU A 94 16.63 7.95 6.07
C LEU A 94 16.12 8.12 7.50
N TYR A 95 15.26 9.11 7.70
CA TYR A 95 14.66 9.40 9.00
C TYR A 95 13.14 9.50 8.88
N THR A 96 12.42 8.98 9.88
CA THR A 96 10.97 9.13 9.96
C THR A 96 10.58 10.60 10.12
N THR A 97 9.44 10.96 9.54
CA THR A 97 8.73 12.19 9.91
C THR A 97 7.60 11.84 10.89
N THR A 98 6.54 12.63 10.94
CA THR A 98 5.34 12.35 11.73
C THR A 98 4.28 11.55 10.97
N SER A 99 4.47 11.31 9.67
CA SER A 99 3.50 10.66 8.80
C SER A 99 3.96 9.26 8.36
N ARG A 100 3.22 8.64 7.45
CA ARG A 100 3.55 7.33 6.88
C ARG A 100 4.89 7.41 6.13
N SER A 101 5.85 6.58 6.51
CA SER A 101 7.22 6.67 6.03
C SER A 101 7.41 5.94 4.70
N LEU A 102 7.11 4.64 4.66
CA LEU A 102 7.35 3.76 3.51
C LEU A 102 6.14 2.86 3.28
N ALA A 103 5.78 2.61 2.02
CA ALA A 103 4.83 1.57 1.66
C ALA A 103 5.57 0.39 1.02
N ILE A 104 5.29 -0.81 1.53
CA ILE A 104 5.68 -2.09 0.94
C ILE A 104 4.45 -2.70 0.29
N VAL A 105 4.52 -2.97 -1.01
CA VAL A 105 3.42 -3.54 -1.78
C VAL A 105 3.84 -4.91 -2.29
N GLY A 106 3.36 -5.97 -1.65
CA GLY A 106 3.49 -7.32 -2.19
C GLY A 106 2.56 -7.49 -3.39
N ILE A 107 3.03 -8.19 -4.43
CA ILE A 107 2.29 -8.42 -5.67
C ILE A 107 2.48 -9.88 -6.09
N ALA A 108 1.39 -10.63 -6.20
CA ALA A 108 1.44 -12.05 -6.52
C ALA A 108 0.20 -12.53 -7.27
N ALA A 109 0.14 -13.84 -7.56
CA ALA A 109 -0.99 -14.45 -8.25
C ALA A 109 -2.27 -14.42 -7.41
N ASP A 110 -2.14 -14.58 -6.09
CA ASP A 110 -3.25 -14.51 -5.14
C ASP A 110 -2.90 -13.67 -3.91
N LEU A 111 -3.91 -13.46 -3.07
CA LEU A 111 -3.84 -12.55 -1.94
C LEU A 111 -2.93 -13.05 -0.82
N MET A 112 -2.84 -14.37 -0.62
CA MET A 112 -1.98 -14.95 0.41
C MET A 112 -0.51 -14.80 0.04
N ASP A 113 -0.18 -15.06 -1.22
CA ASP A 113 1.17 -14.87 -1.72
C ASP A 113 1.57 -13.39 -1.73
N ALA A 114 0.63 -12.48 -2.06
CA ALA A 114 0.88 -11.04 -2.01
C ALA A 114 1.09 -10.55 -0.57
N GLU A 115 0.34 -11.08 0.40
CA GLU A 115 0.53 -10.79 1.82
C GLU A 115 1.90 -11.29 2.29
N SER A 116 2.27 -12.51 1.91
CA SER A 116 3.56 -13.13 2.25
C SER A 116 4.72 -12.32 1.68
N ALA A 117 4.69 -11.97 0.39
CA ALA A 117 5.71 -11.14 -0.25
C ALA A 117 5.86 -9.77 0.43
N SER A 118 4.75 -9.17 0.87
CA SER A 118 4.78 -7.90 1.62
C SER A 118 5.39 -8.06 3.03
N GLU A 119 5.15 -9.18 3.69
CA GLU A 119 5.68 -9.47 5.03
C GLU A 119 7.19 -9.79 4.97
N GLU A 120 7.60 -10.60 3.99
CA GLU A 120 9.02 -10.90 3.73
C GLU A 120 9.80 -9.62 3.40
N ALA A 121 9.26 -8.77 2.52
CA ALA A 121 9.88 -7.48 2.20
C ALA A 121 10.02 -6.58 3.44
N LEU A 122 9.04 -6.60 4.33
CA LEU A 122 9.05 -5.79 5.54
C LEU A 122 10.15 -6.23 6.54
N ALA A 123 10.67 -7.45 6.44
CA ALA A 123 11.83 -7.92 7.23
C ALA A 123 13.14 -7.21 6.83
N PHE A 124 13.21 -6.64 5.63
CA PHE A 124 14.36 -5.89 5.12
C PHE A 124 14.29 -4.39 5.44
N VAL A 125 13.30 -3.98 6.23
CA VAL A 125 13.23 -2.64 6.85
C VAL A 125 13.61 -2.77 8.31
N SER A 126 14.57 -1.96 8.76
CA SER A 126 15.02 -1.92 10.15
C SER A 126 15.04 -0.49 10.70
N GLY A 127 14.95 -0.36 12.01
CA GLY A 127 14.80 0.91 12.72
C GLY A 127 13.62 0.91 13.69
N SER A 128 13.35 2.05 14.32
CA SER A 128 12.21 2.23 15.22
C SER A 128 10.96 2.60 14.41
N PHE A 129 10.09 1.61 14.16
CA PHE A 129 8.86 1.81 13.39
C PHE A 129 7.74 0.87 13.83
N TYR A 130 6.52 1.18 13.41
CA TYR A 130 5.37 0.30 13.48
C TYR A 130 4.87 -0.04 12.08
N ALA A 131 4.36 -1.26 11.91
CA ALA A 131 3.64 -1.68 10.72
C ALA A 131 2.62 -2.74 11.13
N ARG A 132 1.38 -2.62 10.62
CA ARG A 132 0.36 -3.65 10.86
C ARG A 132 0.74 -4.93 10.13
N ARG A 133 0.74 -6.04 10.86
CA ARG A 133 1.11 -7.38 10.38
C ARG A 133 -0.08 -8.27 10.00
N ASP A 134 -1.28 -7.70 9.98
CA ASP A 134 -2.54 -8.40 9.76
C ASP A 134 -3.28 -7.90 8.49
N ILE A 135 -2.66 -6.99 7.73
CA ILE A 135 -3.21 -6.51 6.47
C ILE A 135 -3.13 -7.64 5.43
N GLY A 136 -4.27 -7.99 4.82
CA GLY A 136 -4.35 -9.04 3.81
C GLY A 136 -4.48 -10.46 4.36
N LYS A 137 -4.47 -10.66 5.68
CA LYS A 137 -4.58 -12.00 6.28
C LYS A 137 -5.99 -12.60 6.11
N PRO A 138 -6.12 -13.90 5.81
CA PRO A 138 -7.40 -14.57 5.58
C PRO A 138 -8.40 -14.36 6.72
N GLU A 139 -7.96 -14.43 7.98
CA GLU A 139 -8.85 -14.32 9.14
C GLU A 139 -9.42 -12.90 9.29
N VAL A 140 -8.64 -11.87 8.94
CA VAL A 140 -9.08 -10.47 8.97
C VAL A 140 -10.07 -10.18 7.85
N ILE A 141 -9.83 -10.76 6.67
CA ILE A 141 -10.72 -10.65 5.53
C ILE A 141 -12.05 -11.34 5.82
N GLN A 142 -12.01 -12.59 6.30
CA GLN A 142 -13.21 -13.35 6.63
C GLN A 142 -14.06 -12.62 7.67
N ARG A 143 -13.44 -12.11 8.74
CA ARG A 143 -14.13 -11.30 9.76
C ARG A 143 -14.84 -10.07 9.17
N LYS A 144 -14.26 -9.43 8.16
CA LYS A 144 -14.89 -8.29 7.46
C LYS A 144 -16.06 -8.76 6.59
N VAL A 145 -15.93 -9.90 5.91
CA VAL A 145 -17.01 -10.52 5.12
C VAL A 145 -18.20 -10.87 6.03
N ASP A 146 -17.96 -11.59 7.11
CA ASP A 146 -19.01 -12.01 8.06
C ASP A 146 -19.73 -10.79 8.63
N ARG A 147 -18.98 -9.77 9.08
CA ARG A 147 -19.55 -8.51 9.57
C ARG A 147 -20.46 -7.85 8.53
N MET A 148 -20.06 -7.85 7.27
CA MET A 148 -20.86 -7.27 6.19
C MET A 148 -22.11 -8.08 5.87
N GLN A 149 -22.07 -9.41 6.01
CA GLN A 149 -23.25 -10.27 5.89
C GLN A 149 -24.25 -9.96 7.00
N THR A 150 -23.81 -9.91 8.26
CA THR A 150 -24.68 -9.54 9.40
C THR A 150 -25.37 -8.18 9.21
N ILE A 151 -24.63 -7.17 8.73
CA ILE A 151 -25.19 -5.82 8.47
C ILE A 151 -26.25 -5.83 7.35
N ARG A 152 -26.15 -6.77 6.40
CA ARG A 152 -27.10 -6.91 5.29
C ARG A 152 -28.36 -7.66 5.73
N GLU A 153 -28.21 -8.67 6.58
CA GLU A 153 -29.31 -9.47 7.13
C GLU A 153 -30.11 -8.70 8.20
N SER A 154 -29.47 -7.77 8.91
CA SER A 154 -30.13 -6.91 9.89
C SER A 154 -30.92 -5.74 9.27
N ARG A 155 -31.23 -5.80 7.97
CA ARG A 155 -32.03 -4.82 7.23
C ARG A 155 -33.24 -5.49 6.61
#